data_AF-A0A508AQJ6-F1
#
_entry.id   AF-A0A508AQJ6-F1
#
_cell.length_a   1.000
_cell.length_b   1.000
_cell.length_c   1.000
_cell.angle_alpha   90.00
_cell.angle_beta   90.00
_cell.angle_gamma   90.00
#
_symmetry.space_group_name_H-M   'P 1'
#
loop_
_entity.id
_entity.type
_entity.pdbx_description
1 polymer ?
#
loop_
_entity_poly.entity_id
_entity_poly.type
_entity_poly.pdbx_seq_one_letter_code
_entity_poly.pdbx_strand_id
1 'polypeptide(L)'
;MKRAFEHLNKRVQALEEGARRSHARLTLPRSDAWDQLERHQEREVHYANVILLLGYGGFFALWTTVAGKMPAWLFGLSGLMIAFSLLLFISFELAKTAVSSASLTRSKKLGLTANQAIDRSNLAVDVINGWQPWIFYPAVITGLGAGLIVLGFFGFTLFSEAYSAASPEDAPPAAEIARP
;
A
#
# COMPACT_ATOMS: atom_id res chain seq x y z
N MET A 1 -50.42 -40.48 30.81
CA MET A 1 -50.66 -39.24 30.03
C MET A 1 -50.03 -37.99 30.64
N LYS A 2 -50.31 -37.63 31.91
CA LYS A 2 -49.84 -36.36 32.51
C LYS A 2 -48.33 -36.11 32.41
N ARG A 3 -47.50 -37.12 32.69
CA ARG A 3 -46.03 -37.04 32.58
C ARG A 3 -45.51 -36.83 31.15
N ALA A 4 -46.19 -37.40 30.15
CA ALA A 4 -45.81 -37.23 28.75
C ALA A 4 -46.10 -35.79 28.29
N PHE A 5 -47.19 -35.20 28.79
CA PHE A 5 -47.56 -33.82 28.49
C PHE A 5 -46.58 -32.81 29.11
N GLU A 6 -46.16 -33.03 30.37
CA GLU A 6 -45.11 -32.20 31.01
C GLU A 6 -43.78 -32.27 30.27
N HIS A 7 -43.40 -33.46 29.80
CA HIS A 7 -42.15 -33.65 29.06
C HIS A 7 -42.20 -32.99 27.68
N LEU A 8 -43.37 -32.94 27.04
CA LEU A 8 -43.56 -32.21 25.79
C LEU A 8 -43.46 -30.70 26.03
N ASN A 9 -44.11 -30.20 27.08
CA ASN A 9 -44.13 -28.78 27.40
C ASN A 9 -42.72 -28.23 27.72
N LYS A 10 -41.92 -29.00 28.48
CA LYS A 10 -40.51 -28.67 28.75
C LYS A 10 -39.66 -28.60 27.47
N ARG A 11 -39.91 -29.49 26.51
CA ARG A 11 -39.18 -29.50 25.23
C ARG A 11 -39.53 -28.32 24.34
N VAL A 12 -40.81 -27.93 24.30
CA VAL A 12 -41.25 -26.74 23.55
C VAL A 12 -40.61 -25.48 24.13
N GLN A 13 -40.62 -25.33 25.46
CA GLN A 13 -39.96 -24.19 26.12
C GLN A 13 -38.44 -24.15 25.86
N ALA A 14 -37.76 -25.30 25.92
CA ALA A 14 -36.33 -25.38 25.61
C ALA A 14 -36.01 -25.01 24.15
N LEU A 15 -36.89 -25.37 23.21
CA LEU A 15 -36.75 -25.00 21.80
C LEU A 15 -37.02 -23.52 21.55
N GLU A 16 -38.02 -22.93 22.20
CA GLU A 16 -38.30 -21.49 22.10
C GLU A 16 -37.16 -20.65 22.69
N GLU A 17 -36.60 -21.07 23.83
CA GLU A 17 -35.41 -20.42 24.38
C GLU A 17 -34.19 -20.57 23.48
N GLY A 18 -33.99 -21.76 22.88
CA GLY A 18 -32.93 -21.99 21.90
C GLY A 18 -33.06 -21.10 20.66
N ALA A 19 -34.29 -20.95 20.15
CA ALA A 19 -34.60 -20.08 19.02
C ALA A 19 -34.37 -18.60 19.37
N ARG A 20 -34.81 -18.15 20.56
CA ARG A 20 -34.57 -16.77 21.05
C ARG A 20 -33.08 -16.48 21.25
N ARG A 21 -32.30 -17.42 21.79
CA ARG A 21 -30.84 -17.26 21.95
C ARG A 21 -30.12 -17.22 20.60
N SER A 22 -30.60 -17.99 19.63
CA SER A 22 -30.05 -17.99 18.27
C SER A 22 -30.37 -16.66 17.55
N HIS A 23 -31.61 -16.17 17.68
CA HIS A 23 -31.99 -14.84 17.18
C HIS A 23 -31.20 -13.73 17.88
N ALA A 24 -31.06 -13.77 19.20
CA ALA A 24 -30.30 -12.79 19.97
C ALA A 24 -28.80 -12.76 19.60
N ARG A 25 -28.21 -13.92 19.26
CA ARG A 25 -26.82 -14.00 18.74
C ARG A 25 -26.69 -13.47 17.32
N LEU A 26 -27.70 -13.63 16.47
CA LEU A 26 -27.73 -13.07 15.13
C LEU A 26 -28.00 -11.56 15.12
N THR A 27 -28.56 -11.03 16.22
CA THR A 27 -28.76 -9.59 16.44
C THR A 27 -27.67 -8.93 17.31
N LEU A 28 -26.66 -9.68 17.79
CA LEU A 28 -25.41 -9.05 18.21
C LEU A 28 -24.87 -8.25 17.01
N PRO A 29 -24.38 -7.02 17.20
CA PRO A 29 -24.29 -6.05 16.13
C PRO A 29 -23.20 -6.45 15.14
N ARG A 30 -23.59 -7.23 14.13
CA ARG A 30 -22.82 -7.49 12.92
C ARG A 30 -22.39 -6.14 12.33
N SER A 31 -23.25 -5.11 12.40
CA SER A 31 -22.94 -3.72 12.05
C SER A 31 -21.67 -3.24 12.75
N ASP A 32 -21.57 -3.35 14.07
CA ASP A 32 -20.47 -2.73 14.83
C ASP A 32 -19.10 -3.35 14.51
N ALA A 33 -19.06 -4.63 14.11
CA ALA A 33 -17.84 -5.30 13.68
C ALA A 33 -17.41 -4.87 12.25
N TRP A 34 -18.37 -4.74 11.32
CA TRP A 34 -18.10 -4.22 9.97
C TRP A 34 -17.74 -2.74 10.01
N ASP A 35 -18.44 -1.94 10.80
CA ASP A 35 -18.19 -0.51 10.99
C ASP A 35 -16.84 -0.25 11.67
N GLN A 36 -16.38 -1.16 12.55
CA GLN A 36 -15.02 -1.10 13.08
C GLN A 36 -13.98 -1.44 12.01
N LEU A 37 -14.21 -2.50 11.22
CA LEU A 37 -13.30 -2.90 10.15
C LEU A 37 -13.16 -1.81 9.08
N GLU A 38 -14.27 -1.19 8.67
CA GLU A 38 -14.30 -0.09 7.70
C GLU A 38 -13.52 1.13 8.23
N ARG A 39 -13.75 1.52 9.49
CA ARG A 39 -12.97 2.59 10.14
C ARG A 39 -11.47 2.27 10.25
N HIS A 40 -11.11 1.00 10.43
CA HIS A 40 -9.70 0.58 10.42
C HIS A 40 -9.11 0.69 9.00
N GLN A 41 -9.83 0.22 7.98
CA GLN A 41 -9.41 0.33 6.58
C GLN A 41 -9.26 1.78 6.13
N GLU A 42 -10.21 2.66 6.47
CA GLU A 42 -10.13 4.09 6.15
C GLU A 42 -8.89 4.75 6.76
N ARG A 43 -8.59 4.44 8.03
CA ARG A 43 -7.39 4.95 8.71
C ARG A 43 -6.13 4.44 8.04
N GLU A 44 -6.05 3.15 7.73
CA GLU A 44 -4.90 2.54 7.05
C GLU A 44 -4.66 3.18 5.68
N VAL A 45 -5.70 3.38 4.89
CA VAL A 45 -5.63 4.06 3.58
C VAL A 45 -5.14 5.50 3.75
N HIS A 46 -5.65 6.23 4.74
CA HIS A 46 -5.22 7.59 5.00
C HIS A 46 -3.73 7.68 5.36
N TYR A 47 -3.26 6.85 6.30
CA TYR A 47 -1.84 6.80 6.69
C TYR A 47 -0.94 6.38 5.51
N ALA A 48 -1.35 5.37 4.74
CA ALA A 48 -0.61 4.94 3.56
C ALA A 48 -0.44 6.07 2.54
N ASN A 49 -1.50 6.84 2.28
CA ASN A 49 -1.44 7.98 1.36
C ASN A 49 -0.50 9.09 1.85
N VAL A 50 -0.51 9.39 3.15
CA VAL A 50 0.41 10.39 3.74
C VAL A 50 1.86 9.92 3.65
N ILE A 51 2.13 8.66 3.99
CA ILE A 51 3.48 8.08 3.90
C ILE A 51 3.96 8.07 2.45
N LEU A 52 3.10 7.71 1.50
CA LEU A 52 3.42 7.76 0.07
C LEU A 52 3.75 9.18 -0.37
N LEU A 53 2.93 10.16 -0.02
CA LEU A 53 3.17 11.56 -0.39
C LEU A 53 4.51 12.07 0.16
N LEU A 54 4.78 11.83 1.44
CA LEU A 54 6.04 12.21 2.08
C LEU A 54 7.24 11.44 1.50
N GLY A 55 7.07 10.15 1.24
CA GLY A 55 8.09 9.30 0.65
C GLY A 55 8.47 9.75 -0.76
N TYR A 56 7.48 9.98 -1.63
CA TYR A 56 7.71 10.50 -2.98
C TYR A 56 8.33 11.90 -2.94
N GLY A 57 7.80 12.81 -2.12
CA GLY A 57 8.33 14.16 -2.00
C GLY A 57 9.78 14.17 -1.51
N GLY A 58 10.08 13.39 -0.47
CA GLY A 58 11.43 13.25 0.08
C GLY A 58 12.39 12.60 -0.91
N PHE A 59 11.96 11.55 -1.62
CA PHE A 59 12.76 10.90 -2.64
C PHE A 59 13.09 11.84 -3.80
N PHE A 60 12.11 12.61 -4.30
CA PHE A 60 12.34 13.60 -5.35
C PHE A 60 13.29 14.72 -4.91
N ALA A 61 13.13 15.24 -3.69
CA ALA A 61 14.05 16.22 -3.14
C ALA A 61 15.48 15.67 -3.03
N LEU A 62 15.62 14.43 -2.57
CA LEU A 62 16.92 13.79 -2.48
C LEU A 62 17.51 13.57 -3.88
N TRP A 63 16.74 13.05 -4.82
CA TRP A 63 17.15 12.83 -6.21
C TRP A 63 17.69 14.12 -6.87
N THR A 64 16.99 15.25 -6.76
CA THR A 64 17.42 16.50 -7.39
C THR A 64 18.73 17.03 -6.80
N THR A 65 19.01 16.78 -5.52
CA THR A 65 20.27 17.17 -4.88
C THR A 65 21.47 16.35 -5.35
N VAL A 66 21.28 15.05 -5.61
CA VAL A 66 22.39 14.14 -5.95
C VAL A 66 22.55 13.87 -7.43
N ALA A 67 21.50 14.05 -8.25
CA ALA A 67 21.52 13.70 -9.66
C ALA A 67 22.68 14.33 -10.43
N GLY A 68 23.03 15.59 -10.13
CA GLY A 68 24.15 16.29 -10.77
C GLY A 68 25.55 15.89 -10.27
N LYS A 69 25.64 15.23 -9.12
CA LYS A 69 26.90 14.78 -8.50
C LYS A 69 27.17 13.29 -8.78
N MET A 70 26.15 12.54 -9.18
CA MET A 70 26.21 11.09 -9.31
C MET A 70 26.93 10.65 -10.59
N PRO A 71 27.78 9.61 -10.55
CA PRO A 71 28.35 9.01 -11.76
C PRO A 71 27.27 8.59 -12.76
N ALA A 72 27.51 8.82 -14.05
CA ALA A 72 26.52 8.58 -15.11
C ALA A 72 25.94 7.15 -15.11
N TRP A 73 26.75 6.15 -14.77
CA TRP A 73 26.31 4.76 -14.70
C TRP A 73 25.36 4.49 -13.52
N LEU A 74 25.59 5.10 -12.35
CA LEU A 74 24.70 4.99 -11.18
C LEU A 74 23.39 5.75 -11.42
N PHE A 75 23.49 6.93 -12.02
CA PHE A 75 22.33 7.72 -12.42
C PHE A 75 21.45 6.94 -13.42
N GLY A 76 22.08 6.36 -14.46
CA GLY A 76 21.38 5.54 -15.45
C GLY A 76 20.75 4.28 -14.86
N LEU A 77 21.49 3.56 -14.00
CA LEU A 77 20.99 2.33 -13.36
C LEU A 77 19.82 2.61 -12.42
N SER A 78 19.97 3.59 -11.53
CA SER A 78 18.90 3.97 -10.59
C SER A 78 17.67 4.50 -11.31
N GLY A 79 17.84 5.35 -12.33
CA GLY A 79 16.75 5.82 -13.19
C GLY A 79 16.03 4.69 -13.91
N LEU A 80 16.78 3.73 -14.48
CA LEU A 80 16.20 2.55 -15.14
C LEU A 80 15.41 1.67 -14.17
N MET A 81 15.93 1.44 -12.95
CA MET A 81 15.24 0.67 -11.93
C MET A 81 13.92 1.33 -11.48
N ILE A 82 13.92 2.67 -11.31
CA ILE A 82 12.70 3.44 -11.00
C ILE A 82 11.70 3.34 -12.14
N ALA A 83 12.16 3.59 -13.38
CA ALA A 83 11.30 3.54 -14.56
C ALA A 83 10.69 2.14 -14.75
N PHE A 84 11.49 1.09 -14.54
CA PHE A 84 11.02 -0.29 -14.62
C PHE A 84 9.99 -0.63 -13.53
N SER A 85 10.26 -0.24 -12.28
CA SER A 85 9.30 -0.38 -11.17
C SER A 85 7.97 0.29 -11.49
N LEU A 86 8.01 1.54 -11.96
CA LEU A 86 6.82 2.31 -12.32
C LEU A 86 6.08 1.69 -13.51
N LEU A 87 6.80 1.26 -14.54
CA LEU A 87 6.20 0.67 -15.73
C LEU A 87 5.42 -0.62 -15.40
N LEU A 88 6.00 -1.48 -14.55
CA LEU A 88 5.33 -2.69 -14.06
C LEU A 88 4.04 -2.36 -13.30
N PHE A 89 4.11 -1.42 -12.36
CA PHE A 89 2.97 -1.03 -11.55
C PHE A 89 1.85 -0.40 -12.39
N ILE A 90 2.20 0.57 -13.25
CA ILE A 90 1.24 1.26 -14.12
C ILE A 90 0.58 0.27 -15.07
N SER A 91 1.36 -0.61 -15.71
CA SER A 91 0.81 -1.60 -16.64
C SER A 91 -0.19 -2.56 -15.97
N PHE A 92 0.09 -2.95 -14.73
CA PHE A 92 -0.82 -3.78 -13.93
C PHE A 92 -2.11 -3.06 -13.55
N GLU A 93 -2.02 -1.81 -13.07
CA GLU A 93 -3.20 -1.00 -12.74
C GLU A 93 -4.06 -0.71 -13.97
N LEU A 94 -3.43 -0.46 -15.12
CA LEU A 94 -4.14 -0.30 -16.40
C LEU A 94 -4.86 -1.58 -16.80
N ALA A 95 -4.23 -2.75 -16.65
CA ALA A 95 -4.87 -4.04 -16.95
C ALA A 95 -6.11 -4.29 -16.08
N LYS A 96 -6.04 -4.02 -14.77
CA LYS A 96 -7.19 -4.11 -13.85
C LYS A 96 -8.31 -3.17 -14.28
N THR A 97 -7.98 -1.91 -14.56
CA THR A 97 -8.96 -0.90 -14.97
C THR A 97 -9.61 -1.25 -16.31
N ALA A 98 -8.83 -1.76 -17.27
CA ALA A 98 -9.33 -2.17 -18.57
C ALA A 98 -10.31 -3.34 -18.46
N VAL A 99 -9.99 -4.36 -17.66
CA VAL A 99 -10.86 -5.52 -17.46
C VAL A 99 -12.12 -5.17 -16.66
N SER A 100 -12.00 -4.35 -15.62
CA SER A 100 -13.16 -3.80 -14.89
C SER A 100 -14.10 -3.05 -15.83
N SER A 101 -13.56 -2.11 -16.61
CA SER A 101 -14.32 -1.31 -17.57
C SER A 101 -14.98 -2.17 -18.66
N ALA A 102 -14.27 -3.18 -19.16
CA ALA A 102 -14.81 -4.14 -20.13
C ALA A 102 -15.95 -4.98 -19.53
N SER A 103 -15.81 -5.43 -18.27
CA SER A 103 -16.81 -6.20 -17.55
C SER A 103 -18.09 -5.38 -17.31
N LEU A 104 -17.95 -4.13 -16.88
CA LEU A 104 -19.07 -3.20 -16.68
C LEU A 104 -19.79 -2.89 -18.00
N THR A 105 -19.04 -2.66 -19.08
CA THR A 105 -19.62 -2.41 -20.41
C THR A 105 -20.40 -3.62 -20.93
N ARG A 106 -19.87 -4.83 -20.74
CA ARG A 106 -20.57 -6.07 -21.11
C ARG A 106 -21.82 -6.28 -20.26
N SER A 107 -21.74 -6.02 -18.95
CA SER A 107 -22.86 -6.14 -18.02
C SER A 107 -23.99 -5.18 -18.35
N LYS A 108 -23.66 -3.93 -18.73
CA LYS A 108 -24.63 -2.94 -19.20
C LYS A 108 -25.35 -3.40 -20.48
N LYS A 109 -24.62 -4.00 -21.43
CA LYS A 109 -25.21 -4.56 -22.67
C LYS A 109 -26.15 -5.74 -22.40
N LEU A 110 -25.91 -6.50 -21.34
CA LEU A 110 -26.73 -7.63 -20.92
C LEU A 110 -27.94 -7.23 -20.06
N GLY A 111 -28.12 -5.92 -19.77
CA GLY A 111 -29.22 -5.43 -18.95
C GLY A 111 -29.12 -5.86 -17.48
N LEU A 112 -27.90 -6.17 -16.99
CA LEU A 112 -27.69 -6.52 -15.58
C LEU A 112 -27.94 -5.32 -14.67
N THR A 113 -28.41 -5.60 -13.46
CA THR A 113 -28.51 -4.58 -12.40
C THR A 113 -27.12 -4.05 -12.01
N ALA A 114 -27.06 -2.85 -11.43
CA ALA A 114 -25.79 -2.24 -11.02
C ALA A 114 -24.97 -3.15 -10.09
N ASN A 115 -25.61 -3.77 -9.10
CA ASN A 115 -24.95 -4.66 -8.14
C ASN A 115 -24.37 -5.90 -8.84
N GLN A 116 -25.13 -6.53 -9.74
CA GLN A 116 -24.66 -7.68 -10.51
C GLN A 116 -23.50 -7.32 -11.46
N ALA A 117 -23.53 -6.12 -12.03
CA ALA A 117 -22.43 -5.62 -12.87
C ALA A 117 -21.15 -5.39 -12.06
N ILE A 118 -21.27 -4.85 -10.84
CA ILE A 118 -20.17 -4.65 -9.90
C ILE A 118 -19.58 -5.98 -9.45
N ASP A 119 -20.41 -6.93 -9.01
CA ASP A 119 -19.96 -8.26 -8.58
C ASP A 119 -19.20 -8.98 -9.70
N ARG A 120 -19.71 -8.91 -10.93
CA ARG A 120 -19.05 -9.49 -12.10
C ARG A 120 -17.74 -8.76 -12.44
N SER A 121 -17.67 -7.46 -12.22
CA SER A 121 -16.44 -6.69 -12.40
C SER A 121 -15.38 -7.11 -11.39
N ASN A 122 -15.77 -7.21 -10.11
CA ASN A 122 -14.88 -7.61 -9.02
C ASN A 122 -14.31 -9.01 -9.26
N LEU A 123 -15.14 -9.98 -9.64
CA LEU A 123 -14.68 -11.33 -10.01
C LEU A 123 -13.67 -11.32 -11.17
N ALA A 124 -13.84 -10.43 -12.15
CA ALA A 124 -12.90 -10.32 -13.28
C ALA A 124 -11.57 -9.67 -12.85
N VAL A 125 -11.62 -8.70 -11.94
CA VAL A 125 -10.43 -8.08 -11.35
C VAL A 125 -9.70 -9.05 -10.43
N ASP A 126 -10.40 -9.91 -9.70
CA ASP A 126 -9.80 -10.90 -8.80
C ASP A 126 -8.90 -11.90 -9.52
N VAL A 127 -9.26 -12.28 -10.75
CA VAL A 127 -8.41 -13.13 -11.60
C VAL A 127 -7.07 -12.43 -11.90
N ILE A 128 -7.09 -11.11 -12.13
CA ILE A 128 -5.87 -10.31 -12.35
C ILE A 128 -5.12 -10.11 -11.04
N ASN A 129 -5.82 -9.89 -9.93
CA ASN A 129 -5.21 -9.78 -8.61
C ASN A 129 -4.43 -11.06 -8.23
N GLY A 130 -4.80 -12.23 -8.75
CA GLY A 130 -4.00 -13.45 -8.60
C GLY A 130 -2.55 -13.32 -9.13
N TRP A 131 -2.31 -12.41 -10.07
CA TRP A 131 -0.98 -12.12 -10.63
C TRP A 131 -0.24 -11.02 -9.86
N GLN A 132 -0.90 -10.36 -8.91
CA GLN A 132 -0.33 -9.25 -8.14
C GLN A 132 1.01 -9.59 -7.50
N PRO A 133 1.23 -10.75 -6.83
CA PRO A 133 2.52 -11.05 -6.21
C PRO A 133 3.68 -11.06 -7.23
N TRP A 134 3.43 -11.60 -8.42
CA TRP A 134 4.43 -11.75 -9.49
C TRP A 134 4.86 -10.41 -10.09
N ILE A 135 4.00 -9.40 -10.04
CA ILE A 135 4.31 -8.06 -10.56
C ILE A 135 4.78 -7.15 -9.44
N PHE A 136 4.17 -7.27 -8.25
CA PHE A 136 4.47 -6.45 -7.09
C PHE A 136 5.88 -6.68 -6.56
N TYR A 137 6.31 -7.94 -6.37
CA TYR A 137 7.64 -8.18 -5.79
C TYR A 137 8.78 -7.64 -6.68
N PRO A 138 8.83 -7.89 -8.00
CA PRO A 138 9.86 -7.29 -8.85
C PRO A 138 9.81 -5.76 -8.87
N ALA A 139 8.61 -5.16 -8.89
CA ALA A 139 8.46 -3.71 -8.83
C ALA A 139 9.03 -3.17 -7.51
N VAL A 140 8.68 -3.76 -6.37
CA VAL A 140 9.19 -3.35 -5.06
C VAL A 140 10.71 -3.55 -4.96
N ILE A 141 11.25 -4.67 -5.42
CA ILE A 141 12.70 -4.93 -5.37
C ILE A 141 13.46 -3.89 -6.20
N THR A 142 12.97 -3.58 -7.39
CA THR A 142 13.62 -2.59 -8.27
C THR A 142 13.44 -1.16 -7.75
N GLY A 143 12.26 -0.79 -7.25
CA GLY A 143 12.01 0.52 -6.65
C GLY A 143 12.83 0.75 -5.37
N LEU A 144 12.83 -0.20 -4.43
CA LEU A 144 13.62 -0.11 -3.20
C LEU A 144 15.13 -0.16 -3.49
N GLY A 145 15.56 -1.00 -4.43
CA GLY A 145 16.96 -1.07 -4.85
C GLY A 145 17.45 0.26 -5.38
N ALA A 146 16.66 0.94 -6.23
CA ALA A 146 16.98 2.28 -6.68
C ALA A 146 17.02 3.28 -5.50
N GLY A 147 16.04 3.21 -4.61
CA GLY A 147 16.00 4.04 -3.40
C GLY A 147 17.27 3.93 -2.55
N LEU A 148 17.76 2.72 -2.33
CA LEU A 148 18.99 2.45 -1.57
C LEU A 148 20.24 2.97 -2.28
N ILE A 149 20.31 2.86 -3.61
CA ILE A 149 21.43 3.43 -4.38
C ILE A 149 21.50 4.94 -4.18
N VAL A 150 20.37 5.63 -4.34
CA VAL A 150 20.31 7.09 -4.24
C VAL A 150 20.59 7.54 -2.81
N LEU A 151 20.01 6.87 -1.81
CA LEU A 151 20.23 7.15 -0.40
C LEU A 151 21.68 6.90 0.03
N GLY A 152 22.27 5.80 -0.41
CA GLY A 152 23.67 5.47 -0.14
C GLY A 152 24.63 6.50 -0.72
N PHE A 153 24.39 6.93 -1.97
CA PHE A 153 25.19 7.97 -2.60
C PHE A 153 25.03 9.34 -1.91
N PHE A 154 23.81 9.70 -1.50
CA PHE A 154 23.55 10.91 -0.71
C PHE A 154 24.33 10.88 0.61
N GLY A 155 24.25 9.78 1.36
CA GLY A 155 24.97 9.61 2.63
C GLY A 155 26.49 9.70 2.45
N PHE A 156 27.03 9.08 1.39
CA PHE A 156 28.44 9.20 1.05
C PHE A 156 28.86 10.64 0.74
N THR A 157 28.06 11.35 -0.07
CA THR A 157 28.32 12.76 -0.42
C THR A 157 28.32 13.64 0.82
N LEU A 158 27.30 13.48 1.68
CA LEU A 158 27.17 14.23 2.93
C LEU A 158 28.35 13.96 3.88
N PHE A 159 28.76 12.70 4.02
CA PHE A 159 29.90 12.32 4.84
C PHE A 159 31.21 12.90 4.30
N SER A 160 31.42 12.87 2.98
CA SER A 160 32.60 13.45 2.34
C SER A 160 32.68 14.96 2.57
N GLU A 161 31.57 15.68 2.41
CA GLU A 161 31.51 17.14 2.64
C GLU A 161 31.79 17.49 4.11
N ALA A 162 31.22 16.72 5.05
CA ALA A 162 31.44 16.91 6.49
C ALA A 162 32.88 16.61 6.91
N TYR A 163 33.50 15.55 6.36
CA TYR A 163 34.88 15.19 6.66
C TYR A 163 35.87 16.26 6.19
N SER A 164 35.69 16.77 4.96
CA SER A 164 36.53 17.86 4.44
C SER A 164 36.41 19.12 5.30
N ALA A 165 35.20 19.47 5.74
CA ALA A 165 35.00 20.64 6.61
C ALA A 165 35.64 20.51 8.01
N ALA A 166 35.90 19.28 8.47
CA ALA A 166 36.50 19.00 9.77
C ALA A 166 38.03 18.83 9.73
N SER A 167 38.64 18.74 8.54
CA SER A 167 40.09 18.56 8.41
C SER A 167 40.83 19.88 8.71
N PRO A 168 41.72 19.93 9.72
CA PRO A 168 42.43 21.15 10.13
C PRO A 168 43.51 21.61 9.13
N GLU A 169 43.75 20.86 8.06
CA GLU A 169 44.75 21.17 7.03
C GLU A 169 44.34 22.36 6.14
N ASP A 170 43.03 22.66 6.08
CA ASP A 170 42.47 23.84 5.40
C ASP A 170 42.30 25.06 6.33
N ALA A 171 42.75 24.97 7.59
CA ALA A 171 42.82 26.14 8.45
C ALA A 171 43.86 27.11 7.87
N PRO A 172 43.52 28.40 7.68
CA PRO A 172 44.47 29.36 7.14
C PRO A 172 45.75 29.32 8.00
N PRO A 173 46.95 29.31 7.38
CA PRO A 173 48.18 29.22 8.14
C PRO A 173 48.18 30.31 9.19
N ALA A 174 48.37 29.93 10.46
CA ALA A 174 48.39 30.84 11.61
C ALA A 174 49.41 32.00 11.47
N ALA A 175 50.27 31.94 10.45
CA ALA A 175 51.22 32.96 10.05
C ALA A 175 50.60 34.24 9.44
N GLU A 176 49.31 34.27 9.07
CA GLU A 176 48.68 35.49 8.50
C GLU A 176 47.99 36.39 9.54
N ILE A 177 47.88 35.95 10.81
CA ILE A 177 47.26 36.75 11.90
C ILE A 177 48.33 37.55 12.68
N ALA A 178 49.62 37.36 12.39
CA ALA A 178 50.74 38.00 13.10
C ALA A 178 51.53 39.00 12.23
N ARG A 179 50.84 39.77 11.37
CA ARG A 179 51.42 41.00 10.79
C ARG A 179 50.66 42.22 11.31
N PRO A 180 51.30 43.11 12.09
CA PRO A 180 50.71 44.36 12.55
C PRO A 180 50.49 45.34 11.41
#